data_AF-B3RNI6-F1
#
_entry.id   AF-B3RNI6-F1
#
_cell.length_a   1.000
_cell.length_b   1.000
_cell.length_c   1.000
_cell.angle_alpha   90.00
_cell.angle_beta   90.00
_cell.angle_gamma   90.00
#
_symmetry.space_group_name_H-M   'P 1'
#
loop_
_entity.id
_entity.type
_entity.pdbx_description
1 polymer ?
#
loop_
_entity_poly.entity_id
_entity_poly.type
_entity_poly.pdbx_seq_one_letter_code
_entity_poly.pdbx_strand_id
1 'polypeptide(L)'
;MAAIRLQKLQEKLKSEHSFITSEKDNIHQLNQLIRQKADQLCQQSWITKEHWLNIERILSVGSELTPSQCYHLANLLDASQFIDGYKSLGVNETKYSEFLYQLRQNPRLCARILAGCDRLGYDTLHLATLLFHVVFADCVYFEDEKIALQTLKFLIDYQILPNDHLEVYFQGGDYAFTILFKQFVAGVNASKIYLKAALQESTRQLLIEDDTYIEYEPDKVLYRMSEQEKLKLFGEPGTPKAETSMSNYLDNCRKRLVLICKTFLHNLKQRMYCFPGNIKWLMSHLYNSLKSLRCLEPNQIKSMLIDFLLNFYVCPAIVNPERYGIVGDASISDIARFNMSQVAKVMRFLSFADCGKKPPLHDNIYNYFELVCTTMET
;
A
#
# COMPACT_ATOMS: atom_id res chain seq x y z
N MET A 1 -49.34 43.54 -38.10
CA MET A 1 -49.21 42.56 -37.00
C MET A 1 -48.10 41.51 -37.25
N ALA A 2 -47.95 40.94 -38.45
CA ALA A 2 -46.92 39.94 -38.74
C ALA A 2 -45.46 40.47 -38.64
N ALA A 3 -45.19 41.69 -39.12
CA ALA A 3 -43.86 42.31 -39.08
C ALA A 3 -43.33 42.52 -37.64
N ILE A 4 -44.22 42.92 -36.71
CA ILE A 4 -43.86 43.11 -35.28
C ILE A 4 -43.52 41.78 -34.60
N ARG A 5 -44.19 40.68 -34.99
CA ARG A 5 -43.88 39.34 -34.48
C ARG A 5 -42.53 38.83 -35.00
N LEU A 6 -42.22 39.09 -36.27
CA LEU A 6 -40.92 38.76 -36.87
C LEU A 6 -39.76 39.52 -36.22
N GLN A 7 -39.95 40.81 -35.95
CA GLN A 7 -38.93 41.62 -35.28
C GLN A 7 -38.65 41.15 -33.84
N LYS A 8 -39.69 40.84 -33.06
CA LYS A 8 -39.54 40.26 -31.72
C LYS A 8 -38.87 38.89 -31.73
N LEU A 9 -39.14 38.06 -32.75
CA LEU A 9 -38.45 36.77 -32.91
C LEU A 9 -36.97 36.98 -33.25
N GLN A 10 -36.66 37.93 -34.13
CA GLN A 10 -35.27 38.26 -34.49
C GLN A 10 -34.47 38.76 -33.29
N GLU A 11 -35.06 39.62 -32.45
CA GLU A 11 -34.44 40.10 -31.21
C GLU A 11 -34.20 38.95 -30.22
N LYS A 12 -35.19 38.06 -30.04
CA LYS A 12 -35.04 36.86 -29.19
C LYS A 12 -33.95 35.92 -29.70
N LEU A 13 -33.92 35.63 -31.00
CA LEU A 13 -32.88 34.78 -31.60
C LEU A 13 -31.49 35.40 -31.45
N LYS A 14 -31.36 36.73 -31.57
CA LYS A 14 -30.08 37.41 -31.31
C LYS A 14 -29.68 37.31 -29.84
N SER A 15 -30.61 37.49 -28.90
CA SER A 15 -30.31 37.34 -27.47
C SER A 15 -29.95 35.90 -27.11
N GLU A 16 -30.65 34.92 -27.65
CA GLU A 16 -30.34 33.50 -27.45
C GLU A 16 -29.01 33.13 -28.08
N HIS A 17 -28.70 33.63 -29.28
CA HIS A 17 -27.41 33.39 -29.92
C HIS A 17 -26.25 33.99 -29.10
N SER A 18 -26.41 35.21 -28.59
CA SER A 18 -25.43 35.84 -27.70
C SER A 18 -25.24 35.04 -26.41
N PHE A 19 -26.34 34.60 -25.81
CA PHE A 19 -26.32 33.75 -24.62
C PHE A 19 -25.60 32.43 -24.87
N ILE A 20 -25.95 31.72 -25.95
CA ILE A 20 -25.30 30.45 -26.33
C ILE A 20 -23.80 30.66 -26.59
N THR A 21 -23.42 31.77 -27.21
CA THR A 21 -22.00 32.09 -27.47
C THR A 21 -21.26 32.32 -26.16
N SER A 22 -21.83 33.10 -25.24
CA SER A 22 -21.27 33.30 -23.90
C SER A 22 -21.13 31.97 -23.13
N GLU A 23 -22.12 31.09 -23.20
CA GLU A 23 -22.06 29.78 -22.54
C GLU A 23 -21.00 28.87 -23.16
N LYS A 24 -20.82 28.90 -24.49
CA LYS A 24 -19.74 28.19 -25.17
C LYS A 24 -18.37 28.69 -24.71
N ASP A 25 -18.20 30.00 -24.62
CA ASP A 25 -16.94 30.61 -24.16
C ASP A 25 -16.65 30.24 -22.70
N ASN A 26 -17.68 30.27 -21.84
CA ASN A 26 -17.58 29.81 -20.45
C ASN A 26 -17.14 28.33 -20.37
N ILE A 27 -17.76 27.45 -21.16
CA ILE A 27 -17.39 26.02 -21.22
C ILE A 27 -15.95 25.85 -21.74
N HIS A 28 -15.53 26.63 -22.74
CA HIS A 28 -14.15 26.58 -23.25
C HIS A 28 -13.14 26.99 -22.18
N GLN A 29 -13.41 28.06 -21.43
CA GLN A 29 -12.54 28.51 -20.33
C GLN A 29 -12.47 27.46 -19.21
N LEU A 30 -13.61 26.89 -18.81
CA LEU A 30 -13.66 25.82 -17.81
C LEU A 30 -12.86 24.59 -18.26
N ASN A 31 -12.97 24.19 -19.52
CA ASN A 31 -12.20 23.06 -20.07
C ASN A 31 -10.69 23.34 -20.07
N GLN A 32 -10.27 24.57 -20.38
CA GLN A 32 -8.85 24.95 -20.30
C GLN A 32 -8.35 24.89 -18.85
N LEU A 33 -9.13 25.39 -17.90
CA LEU A 33 -8.78 25.34 -16.48
C LEU A 33 -8.69 23.90 -15.97
N ILE A 34 -9.63 23.04 -16.35
CA ILE A 34 -9.62 21.61 -15.99
C ILE A 34 -8.35 20.94 -16.52
N ARG A 35 -7.96 21.20 -17.78
CA ARG A 35 -6.72 20.65 -18.36
C ARG A 35 -5.49 21.11 -17.58
N GLN A 36 -5.37 22.41 -17.30
CA GLN A 36 -4.25 22.93 -16.51
C GLN A 36 -4.19 22.30 -15.11
N LYS A 37 -5.34 22.10 -14.46
CA LYS A 37 -5.40 21.47 -13.13
C LYS A 37 -5.09 19.98 -13.19
N ALA A 38 -5.49 19.29 -14.25
CA ALA A 38 -5.14 17.89 -14.50
C ALA A 38 -3.61 17.74 -14.68
N ASP A 39 -2.99 18.59 -15.50
CA ASP A 39 -1.54 18.56 -15.72
C ASP A 39 -0.79 18.83 -14.41
N GLN A 40 -1.22 19.83 -13.65
CA GLN A 40 -0.66 20.11 -12.31
C GLN A 40 -0.80 18.92 -11.37
N LEU A 41 -1.95 18.24 -11.37
CA LEU A 41 -2.18 17.07 -10.53
C LEU A 41 -1.23 15.91 -10.89
N CYS A 42 -1.07 15.62 -12.18
CA CYS A 42 -0.15 14.59 -12.65
C CYS A 42 1.31 14.89 -12.27
N GLN A 43 1.75 16.14 -12.44
CA GLN A 43 3.09 16.59 -12.06
C GLN A 43 3.33 16.44 -10.56
N GLN A 44 2.39 16.91 -9.73
CA GLN A 44 2.50 16.81 -8.28
C GLN A 44 2.43 15.37 -7.79
N SER A 45 1.60 14.52 -8.42
CA SER A 45 1.53 13.09 -8.13
C SER A 45 2.89 12.42 -8.38
N TRP A 46 3.49 12.68 -9.55
CA TRP A 46 4.79 12.11 -9.89
C TRP A 46 5.90 12.55 -8.92
N ILE A 47 6.01 13.85 -8.64
CA ILE A 47 6.99 14.38 -7.67
C ILE A 47 6.81 13.70 -6.30
N THR A 48 5.56 13.63 -5.83
CA THR A 48 5.25 13.01 -4.53
C THR A 48 5.70 11.55 -4.49
N LYS A 49 5.48 10.80 -5.58
CA LYS A 49 5.87 9.38 -5.66
C LYS A 49 7.39 9.19 -5.74
N GLU A 50 8.10 10.04 -6.48
CA GLU A 50 9.57 10.01 -6.51
C GLU A 50 10.18 10.34 -5.15
N HIS A 51 9.60 11.30 -4.41
CA HIS A 51 9.99 11.54 -3.02
C HIS A 51 9.78 10.30 -2.14
N TRP A 52 8.66 9.60 -2.30
CA TRP A 52 8.40 8.34 -1.58
C TRP A 52 9.44 7.27 -1.91
N LEU A 53 9.77 7.09 -3.19
CA LEU A 53 10.80 6.13 -3.62
C LEU A 53 12.17 6.48 -3.06
N ASN A 54 12.52 7.78 -3.01
CA ASN A 54 13.77 8.23 -2.39
C ASN A 54 13.82 7.88 -0.89
N ILE A 55 12.72 8.03 -0.16
CA ILE A 55 12.63 7.64 1.25
C ILE A 55 12.74 6.11 1.40
N GLU A 56 12.06 5.34 0.56
CA GLU A 56 12.13 3.88 0.59
C GLU A 56 13.55 3.37 0.33
N ARG A 57 14.28 3.99 -0.59
CA ARG A 57 15.67 3.66 -0.87
C ARG A 57 16.58 3.83 0.34
N ILE A 58 16.42 4.88 1.15
CA ILE A 58 17.22 5.06 2.40
C ILE A 58 16.89 3.97 3.41
N LEU A 59 15.60 3.63 3.52
CA LEU A 59 15.12 2.74 4.56
C LEU A 59 15.28 1.27 4.20
N SER A 60 15.58 0.98 2.93
CA SER A 60 15.99 -0.34 2.49
C SER A 60 17.32 -0.73 3.15
N VAL A 61 17.36 -1.95 3.71
CA VAL A 61 18.54 -2.47 4.39
C VAL A 61 19.67 -2.64 3.38
N GLY A 62 20.82 -2.00 3.61
CA GLY A 62 21.98 -2.06 2.71
C GLY A 62 22.06 -0.93 1.67
N SER A 63 21.26 0.12 1.82
CA SER A 63 21.36 1.31 0.97
C SER A 63 22.71 2.03 1.10
N GLU A 64 23.36 2.30 -0.03
CA GLU A 64 24.55 3.16 -0.10
C GLU A 64 24.21 4.65 -0.05
N LEU A 65 22.91 5.00 -0.10
CA LEU A 65 22.45 6.39 -0.17
C LEU A 65 22.51 7.05 1.21
N THR A 66 23.29 8.13 1.32
CA THR A 66 23.37 8.93 2.55
C THR A 66 22.16 9.86 2.69
N PRO A 67 21.77 10.25 3.92
CA PRO A 67 20.72 11.25 4.14
C PRO A 67 20.96 12.57 3.40
N SER A 68 22.24 12.97 3.23
CA SER A 68 22.62 14.15 2.47
C SER A 68 22.37 14.01 0.97
N GLN A 69 22.62 12.84 0.38
CA GLN A 69 22.32 12.56 -1.02
C GLN A 69 20.81 12.57 -1.26
N CYS A 70 20.02 12.01 -0.34
CA CYS A 70 18.56 12.03 -0.48
C CYS A 70 17.98 13.42 -0.31
N TYR A 71 18.51 14.24 0.58
CA TYR A 71 18.15 15.66 0.66
C TYR A 71 18.49 16.40 -0.65
N HIS A 72 19.65 16.12 -1.24
CA HIS A 72 20.02 16.68 -2.54
C HIS A 72 19.05 16.25 -3.66
N LEU A 73 18.72 14.96 -3.74
CA LEU A 73 17.75 14.44 -4.70
C LEU A 73 16.36 15.05 -4.50
N ALA A 74 15.92 15.22 -3.26
CA ALA A 74 14.66 15.87 -2.94
C ALA A 74 14.64 17.33 -3.45
N ASN A 75 15.70 18.10 -3.21
CA ASN A 75 15.82 19.46 -3.72
C ASN A 75 15.84 19.51 -5.26
N LEU A 76 16.48 18.53 -5.92
CA LEU A 76 16.46 18.42 -7.39
C LEU A 76 15.06 18.12 -7.93
N LEU A 77 14.30 17.26 -7.24
CA LEU A 77 12.90 16.96 -7.60
C LEU A 77 12.01 18.19 -7.42
N ASP A 78 12.15 18.93 -6.32
CA ASP A 78 11.37 20.14 -6.07
C ASP A 78 11.73 21.27 -7.04
N ALA A 79 12.98 21.32 -7.50
CA ALA A 79 13.45 22.26 -8.52
C ALA A 79 13.14 21.80 -9.97
N SER A 80 12.54 20.63 -10.16
CA SER A 80 12.29 20.08 -11.49
C SER A 80 11.28 20.91 -12.29
N GLN A 81 11.53 21.07 -13.59
CA GLN A 81 10.65 21.77 -14.51
C GLN A 81 10.13 20.79 -15.57
N PHE A 82 8.81 20.77 -15.74
CA PHE A 82 8.18 19.95 -16.78
C PHE A 82 8.19 20.70 -18.11
N ILE A 83 8.65 19.99 -19.14
CA ILE A 83 8.78 20.52 -20.49
C ILE A 83 7.83 19.74 -21.40
N ASP A 84 7.11 20.45 -22.26
CA ASP A 84 6.23 19.82 -23.25
C ASP A 84 7.02 18.89 -24.17
N GLY A 85 6.47 17.70 -24.46
CA GLY A 85 7.12 16.67 -25.26
C GLY A 85 7.57 17.16 -26.63
N TYR A 86 6.76 17.97 -27.32
CA TYR A 86 7.12 18.53 -28.63
C TYR A 86 8.38 19.41 -28.62
N LYS A 87 8.71 20.07 -27.49
CA LYS A 87 9.91 20.92 -27.37
C LYS A 87 11.19 20.09 -27.36
N SER A 88 11.13 18.90 -26.74
CA SER A 88 12.29 18.02 -26.59
C SER A 88 12.38 16.95 -27.69
N LEU A 89 11.24 16.39 -28.11
CA LEU A 89 11.16 15.26 -29.04
C LEU A 89 10.79 15.67 -30.47
N GLY A 90 10.33 16.91 -30.68
CA GLY A 90 9.92 17.43 -31.99
C GLY A 90 8.93 16.51 -32.68
N VAL A 91 9.23 16.14 -33.94
CA VAL A 91 8.37 15.27 -34.78
C VAL A 91 8.19 13.87 -34.20
N ASN A 92 9.10 13.40 -33.34
CA ASN A 92 9.00 12.06 -32.76
C ASN A 92 8.01 11.97 -31.59
N GLU A 93 7.56 13.10 -31.04
CA GLU A 93 6.56 13.12 -29.95
C GLU A 93 5.32 12.29 -30.31
N THR A 94 4.81 12.44 -31.54
CA THR A 94 3.63 11.71 -32.03
C THR A 94 3.84 10.19 -32.08
N LYS A 95 5.05 9.74 -32.42
CA LYS A 95 5.40 8.31 -32.44
C LYS A 95 5.47 7.72 -31.05
N TYR A 96 6.10 8.45 -30.11
CA TYR A 96 6.18 8.02 -28.72
C TYR A 96 4.81 8.05 -28.03
N SER A 97 3.99 9.06 -28.30
CA SER A 97 2.64 9.15 -27.75
C SER A 97 1.73 8.03 -28.29
N GLU A 98 1.82 7.72 -29.58
CA GLU A 98 1.12 6.58 -30.17
C GLU A 98 1.59 5.26 -29.55
N PHE A 99 2.90 5.06 -29.42
CA PHE A 99 3.45 3.87 -28.77
C PHE A 99 2.95 3.70 -27.33
N LEU A 100 3.04 4.75 -26.50
CA LEU A 100 2.57 4.73 -25.11
C LEU A 100 1.05 4.53 -25.03
N TYR A 101 0.30 5.13 -25.95
CA TYR A 101 -1.14 4.91 -26.04
C TYR A 101 -1.46 3.44 -26.36
N GLN A 102 -0.81 2.84 -27.37
CA GLN A 102 -0.99 1.43 -27.70
C GLN A 102 -0.57 0.51 -26.56
N LEU A 103 0.47 0.86 -25.81
CA LEU A 103 0.88 0.13 -24.62
C LEU A 103 -0.19 0.21 -23.52
N ARG A 104 -0.74 1.40 -23.27
CA ARG A 104 -1.83 1.64 -22.31
C ARG A 104 -3.11 0.88 -22.66
N GLN A 105 -3.44 0.77 -23.96
CA GLN A 105 -4.59 -0.01 -24.43
C GLN A 105 -4.40 -1.53 -24.31
N ASN A 106 -3.16 -2.00 -24.07
CA ASN A 106 -2.84 -3.42 -24.00
C ASN A 106 -2.25 -3.84 -22.63
N PRO A 107 -3.06 -3.91 -21.55
CA PRO A 107 -2.62 -4.38 -20.23
C PRO A 107 -1.94 -5.76 -20.25
N ARG A 108 -2.39 -6.63 -21.17
CA ARG A 108 -1.81 -7.95 -21.38
C ARG A 108 -0.35 -7.89 -21.84
N LEU A 109 -0.01 -6.91 -22.68
CA LEU A 109 1.36 -6.71 -23.15
C LEU A 109 2.23 -6.19 -22.01
N CYS A 110 1.76 -5.21 -21.24
CA CYS A 110 2.45 -4.72 -20.04
C CYS A 110 2.78 -5.87 -19.07
N ALA A 111 1.79 -6.72 -18.78
CA ALA A 111 1.98 -7.88 -17.91
C ALA A 111 3.01 -8.87 -18.46
N ARG A 112 3.03 -9.11 -19.79
CA ARG A 112 4.04 -9.99 -20.41
C ARG A 112 5.44 -9.41 -20.36
N ILE A 113 5.59 -8.12 -20.60
CA ILE A 113 6.87 -7.42 -20.52
C ILE A 113 7.42 -7.55 -19.10
N LEU A 114 6.59 -7.23 -18.10
CA LEU A 114 6.95 -7.32 -16.68
C LEU A 114 7.30 -8.75 -16.24
N ALA A 115 6.47 -9.74 -16.57
CA ALA A 115 6.76 -11.14 -16.28
C ALA A 115 7.98 -11.68 -17.07
N GLY A 116 8.30 -11.09 -18.22
CA GLY A 116 9.54 -11.36 -18.95
C GLY A 116 10.76 -10.76 -18.27
N CYS A 117 10.63 -9.54 -17.74
CA CYS A 117 11.66 -8.83 -16.99
C CYS A 117 12.18 -9.67 -15.81
N ASP A 118 11.25 -10.20 -15.01
CA ASP A 118 11.57 -11.08 -13.87
C ASP A 118 12.32 -12.35 -14.28
N ARG A 119 11.92 -12.96 -15.40
CA ARG A 119 12.55 -14.20 -15.89
C ARG A 119 13.95 -13.97 -16.44
N LEU A 120 14.21 -12.77 -16.98
CA LEU A 120 15.50 -12.39 -17.54
C LEU A 120 16.45 -11.78 -16.50
N GLY A 121 15.96 -11.51 -15.28
CA GLY A 121 16.77 -10.93 -14.20
C GLY A 121 17.14 -9.46 -14.42
N TYR A 122 16.31 -8.72 -15.14
CA TYR A 122 16.46 -7.27 -15.28
C TYR A 122 15.94 -6.53 -14.04
N ASP A 123 16.16 -5.22 -13.97
CA ASP A 123 15.62 -4.37 -12.90
C ASP A 123 14.10 -4.20 -13.03
N THR A 124 13.36 -5.19 -12.53
CA THR A 124 11.90 -5.18 -12.51
C THR A 124 11.35 -4.03 -11.70
N LEU A 125 12.00 -3.65 -10.59
CA LEU A 125 11.55 -2.53 -9.77
C LEU A 125 11.55 -1.24 -10.58
N HIS A 126 12.63 -0.93 -11.27
CA HIS A 126 12.71 0.26 -12.11
C HIS A 126 11.68 0.24 -13.24
N LEU A 127 11.57 -0.88 -13.97
CA LEU A 127 10.63 -0.98 -15.08
C LEU A 127 9.16 -0.89 -14.63
N ALA A 128 8.79 -1.58 -13.54
CA ALA A 128 7.44 -1.55 -12.98
C ALA A 128 7.07 -0.13 -12.52
N THR A 129 8.00 0.54 -11.84
CA THR A 129 7.85 1.94 -11.40
C THR A 129 7.67 2.88 -12.59
N LEU A 130 8.49 2.75 -13.64
CA LEU A 130 8.37 3.56 -14.85
C LEU A 130 7.03 3.33 -15.55
N LEU A 131 6.58 2.09 -15.69
CA LEU A 131 5.27 1.79 -16.26
C LEU A 131 4.13 2.32 -15.39
N PHE A 132 4.28 2.29 -14.06
CA PHE A 132 3.29 2.83 -13.14
C PHE A 132 3.11 4.34 -13.29
N HIS A 133 4.21 5.09 -13.42
CA HIS A 133 4.15 6.53 -13.67
C HIS A 133 3.65 6.86 -15.08
N VAL A 134 4.21 6.22 -16.11
CA VAL A 134 4.00 6.65 -17.51
C VAL A 134 2.72 6.07 -18.13
N VAL A 135 2.43 4.79 -17.87
CA VAL A 135 1.32 4.07 -18.50
C VAL A 135 0.08 4.08 -17.63
N PHE A 136 0.28 3.92 -16.31
CA PHE A 136 -0.82 3.90 -15.34
C PHE A 136 -1.01 5.25 -14.62
N ALA A 137 -0.27 6.30 -14.98
CA ALA A 137 -0.45 7.67 -14.47
C ALA A 137 -0.69 7.74 -12.95
N ASP A 138 0.05 6.93 -12.18
CA ASP A 138 -0.06 6.81 -10.72
C ASP A 138 -1.46 6.44 -10.17
N CYS A 139 -2.33 5.90 -11.02
CA CYS A 139 -3.73 5.65 -10.72
C CYS A 139 -4.51 6.92 -10.30
N VAL A 140 -4.18 8.08 -10.88
CA VAL A 140 -4.86 9.35 -10.58
C VAL A 140 -6.34 9.30 -11.00
N TYR A 141 -6.65 8.70 -12.15
CA TYR A 141 -8.03 8.54 -12.63
C TYR A 141 -8.52 7.10 -12.51
N PHE A 142 -9.85 6.93 -12.49
CA PHE A 142 -10.48 5.62 -12.42
C PHE A 142 -10.12 4.71 -13.63
N GLU A 143 -9.94 5.29 -14.82
CA GLU A 143 -9.52 4.54 -16.00
C GLU A 143 -8.11 3.96 -15.82
N ASP A 144 -7.22 4.70 -15.17
CA ASP A 144 -5.86 4.27 -14.87
C ASP A 144 -5.84 3.13 -13.86
N GLU A 145 -6.65 3.25 -12.80
CA GLU A 145 -6.85 2.16 -11.84
C GLU A 145 -7.29 0.87 -12.54
N LYS A 146 -8.21 0.97 -13.50
CA LYS A 146 -8.71 -0.18 -14.26
C LYS A 146 -7.61 -0.84 -15.08
N ILE A 147 -6.76 -0.06 -15.75
CA ILE A 147 -5.67 -0.58 -16.59
C ILE A 147 -4.60 -1.26 -15.72
N ALA A 148 -4.22 -0.64 -14.60
CA ALA A 148 -3.29 -1.24 -13.63
C ALA A 148 -3.86 -2.54 -13.05
N LEU A 149 -5.14 -2.55 -12.66
CA LEU A 149 -5.83 -3.73 -12.14
C LEU A 149 -5.91 -4.87 -13.17
N GLN A 150 -6.16 -4.56 -14.44
CA GLN A 150 -6.13 -5.54 -15.52
C GLN A 150 -4.72 -6.10 -15.76
N THR A 151 -3.69 -5.26 -15.64
CA THR A 151 -2.29 -5.70 -15.72
C THR A 151 -1.95 -6.66 -14.58
N LEU A 152 -2.32 -6.34 -13.34
CA LEU A 152 -2.18 -7.22 -12.18
C LEU A 152 -2.90 -8.56 -12.38
N LYS A 153 -4.11 -8.53 -12.94
CA LYS A 153 -4.86 -9.74 -13.31
C LYS A 153 -4.06 -10.62 -14.26
N PHE A 154 -3.51 -10.07 -15.34
CA PHE A 154 -2.71 -10.85 -16.29
C PHE A 154 -1.36 -11.30 -15.71
N LEU A 155 -0.78 -10.56 -14.77
CA LEU A 155 0.41 -11.00 -14.05
C LEU A 155 0.13 -12.25 -13.21
N ILE A 156 -1.06 -12.40 -12.62
CA ILE A 156 -1.46 -13.66 -11.97
C ILE A 156 -1.32 -14.83 -12.97
N ASP A 157 -1.84 -14.65 -14.19
CA ASP A 157 -1.80 -15.68 -15.24
C ASP A 157 -0.37 -16.01 -15.72
N TYR A 158 0.51 -15.01 -15.82
CA TYR A 158 1.86 -15.20 -16.40
C TYR A 158 2.95 -15.52 -15.38
N GLN A 159 2.76 -15.10 -14.13
CA GLN A 159 3.81 -15.13 -13.12
C GLN A 159 3.48 -16.08 -11.98
N ILE A 160 2.26 -16.03 -11.45
CA ILE A 160 1.88 -16.82 -10.26
C ILE A 160 1.43 -18.21 -10.68
N LEU A 161 0.43 -18.31 -11.56
CA LEU A 161 -0.16 -19.61 -11.93
C LEU A 161 0.82 -20.60 -12.56
N PRO A 162 1.80 -20.20 -13.38
CA PRO A 162 2.75 -21.15 -13.96
C PRO A 162 3.86 -21.61 -12.99
N ASN A 163 4.06 -20.92 -11.86
CA ASN A 163 5.16 -21.21 -10.94
C ASN A 163 4.71 -22.20 -9.85
N ASP A 164 5.56 -23.18 -9.55
CA ASP A 164 5.29 -24.21 -8.54
C ASP A 164 5.55 -23.72 -7.11
N HIS A 165 6.46 -22.75 -6.95
CA HIS A 165 6.80 -22.16 -5.65
C HIS A 165 5.98 -20.90 -5.37
N LEU A 166 4.69 -21.08 -5.12
CA LEU A 166 3.76 -19.97 -4.87
C LEU A 166 4.16 -19.12 -3.65
N GLU A 167 4.71 -19.76 -2.60
CA GLU A 167 5.08 -19.12 -1.32
C GLU A 167 5.99 -17.90 -1.49
N VAL A 168 6.83 -17.92 -2.52
CA VAL A 168 7.83 -16.90 -2.80
C VAL A 168 7.19 -15.55 -3.18
N TYR A 169 6.01 -15.56 -3.81
CA TYR A 169 5.24 -14.34 -4.11
C TYR A 169 4.51 -13.78 -2.89
N PHE A 170 4.22 -14.62 -1.90
CA PHE A 170 3.49 -14.25 -0.69
C PHE A 170 4.45 -13.75 0.42
N GLN A 171 5.65 -14.33 0.49
CA GLN A 171 6.60 -14.11 1.59
C GLN A 171 7.53 -12.90 1.40
N GLY A 172 7.51 -12.20 0.26
CA GLY A 172 8.20 -10.91 0.11
C GLY A 172 9.19 -10.77 -1.04
N GLY A 173 9.14 -11.61 -2.08
CA GLY A 173 9.99 -11.40 -3.25
C GLY A 173 9.61 -10.15 -4.05
N ASP A 174 10.60 -9.45 -4.60
CA ASP A 174 10.45 -8.28 -5.47
C ASP A 174 10.17 -8.70 -6.91
N TYR A 175 8.98 -9.26 -7.10
CA TYR A 175 8.44 -9.69 -8.37
C TYR A 175 7.55 -8.60 -8.97
N ALA A 176 7.39 -8.59 -10.29
CA ALA A 176 6.55 -7.60 -10.96
C ALA A 176 5.14 -7.51 -10.36
N PHE A 177 4.50 -8.65 -10.05
CA PHE A 177 3.19 -8.66 -9.41
C PHE A 177 3.21 -7.97 -8.03
N THR A 178 4.17 -8.30 -7.16
CA THR A 178 4.22 -7.75 -5.80
C THR A 178 4.59 -6.27 -5.80
N ILE A 179 5.55 -5.86 -6.65
CA ILE A 179 5.94 -4.46 -6.85
C ILE A 179 4.74 -3.65 -7.36
N LEU A 180 4.10 -4.09 -8.44
CA LEU A 180 2.96 -3.38 -9.01
C LEU A 180 1.77 -3.35 -8.04
N PHE A 181 1.56 -4.41 -7.26
CA PHE A 181 0.50 -4.44 -6.25
C PHE A 181 0.76 -3.41 -5.14
N LYS A 182 1.99 -3.34 -4.60
CA LYS A 182 2.40 -2.33 -3.60
C LYS A 182 2.13 -0.91 -4.14
N GLN A 183 2.53 -0.65 -5.38
CA GLN A 183 2.31 0.66 -6.04
C GLN A 183 0.81 0.95 -6.24
N PHE A 184 0.05 -0.04 -6.68
CA PHE A 184 -1.40 0.05 -6.88
C PHE A 184 -2.13 0.39 -5.58
N VAL A 185 -1.92 -0.36 -4.50
CA VAL A 185 -2.61 -0.10 -3.22
C VAL A 185 -2.20 1.24 -2.60
N ALA A 186 -0.98 1.73 -2.89
CA ALA A 186 -0.52 3.06 -2.49
C ALA A 186 -1.05 4.19 -3.40
N GLY A 187 -1.48 3.87 -4.63
CA GLY A 187 -2.07 4.82 -5.57
C GLY A 187 -3.57 5.03 -5.32
N VAL A 188 -4.32 3.94 -5.17
CA VAL A 188 -5.79 3.93 -5.07
C VAL A 188 -6.28 4.68 -3.82
N ASN A 189 -7.17 5.66 -3.99
CA ASN A 189 -7.66 6.45 -2.86
C ASN A 189 -8.55 5.63 -1.89
N ALA A 190 -9.40 4.74 -2.42
CA ALA A 190 -10.24 3.87 -1.60
C ALA A 190 -9.42 3.00 -0.62
N SER A 191 -8.22 2.61 -1.04
CA SER A 191 -7.23 1.88 -0.24
C SER A 191 -6.81 2.68 1.00
N LYS A 192 -6.42 3.94 0.80
CA LYS A 192 -6.02 4.85 1.87
C LYS A 192 -7.17 5.13 2.85
N ILE A 193 -8.38 5.34 2.32
CA ILE A 193 -9.60 5.57 3.13
C ILE A 193 -9.86 4.36 4.05
N TYR A 194 -9.79 3.14 3.52
CA TYR A 194 -9.97 1.93 4.32
C TYR A 194 -8.90 1.80 5.42
N LEU A 195 -7.62 1.91 5.05
CA LEU A 195 -6.52 1.80 6.02
C LEU A 195 -6.65 2.84 7.14
N LYS A 196 -6.95 4.09 6.79
CA LYS A 196 -7.18 5.15 7.78
C LYS A 196 -8.36 4.79 8.69
N ALA A 197 -9.52 4.43 8.12
CA ALA A 197 -10.70 4.11 8.91
C ALA A 197 -10.51 2.89 9.83
N ALA A 198 -9.71 1.91 9.42
CA ALA A 198 -9.48 0.65 10.13
C ALA A 198 -8.34 0.72 11.16
N LEU A 199 -7.29 1.50 10.90
CA LEU A 199 -6.07 1.48 11.72
C LEU A 199 -5.94 2.70 12.62
N GLN A 200 -6.59 3.82 12.31
CA GLN A 200 -6.36 5.10 13.01
C GLN A 200 -6.59 5.00 14.52
N GLU A 201 -7.69 4.39 14.97
CA GLU A 201 -8.00 4.32 16.40
C GLU A 201 -7.04 3.39 17.15
N SER A 202 -6.76 2.20 16.63
CA SER A 202 -5.80 1.27 17.25
C SER A 202 -4.39 1.85 17.30
N THR A 203 -3.99 2.56 16.24
CA THR A 203 -2.68 3.23 16.16
C THR A 203 -2.60 4.36 17.18
N ARG A 204 -3.65 5.19 17.28
CA ARG A 204 -3.73 6.29 18.26
C ARG A 204 -3.65 5.78 19.70
N GLN A 205 -4.34 4.69 20.02
CA GLN A 205 -4.27 4.08 21.36
C GLN A 205 -2.85 3.61 21.69
N LEU A 206 -2.18 2.94 20.74
CA LEU A 206 -0.80 2.49 20.92
C LEU A 206 0.18 3.66 21.10
N LEU A 207 -0.04 4.78 20.39
CA LEU A 207 0.78 5.99 20.52
C LEU A 207 0.60 6.68 21.89
N ILE A 208 -0.53 6.52 22.55
CA ILE A 208 -0.76 7.06 23.90
C ILE A 208 -0.05 6.20 24.95
N GLU A 209 0.10 4.90 24.70
CA GLU A 209 0.71 3.96 25.64
C GLU A 209 2.15 3.57 25.25
N ASP A 210 2.96 4.55 24.83
CA ASP A 210 4.33 4.33 24.31
C ASP A 210 5.43 4.32 25.39
N ASP A 211 5.05 4.14 26.67
CA ASP A 211 5.98 4.14 27.81
C ASP A 211 6.92 2.92 27.84
N THR A 212 6.51 1.79 27.26
CA THR A 212 7.19 0.49 27.44
C THR A 212 7.27 -0.33 26.16
N TYR A 213 8.42 -0.95 25.94
CA TYR A 213 8.63 -1.92 24.86
C TYR A 213 7.83 -3.21 25.12
N ILE A 214 7.00 -3.61 24.16
CA ILE A 214 6.25 -4.87 24.18
C ILE A 214 7.09 -5.95 23.50
N GLU A 215 8.18 -6.36 24.15
CA GLU A 215 9.04 -7.47 23.72
C GLU A 215 8.68 -8.75 24.48
N TYR A 216 8.61 -9.87 23.76
CA TYR A 216 8.19 -11.17 24.31
C TYR A 216 9.30 -12.21 24.30
N GLU A 217 10.43 -11.90 23.66
CA GLU A 217 11.63 -12.75 23.65
C GLU A 217 12.56 -12.41 24.83
N PRO A 218 12.91 -13.39 25.69
CA PRO A 218 13.67 -13.15 26.93
C PRO A 218 15.03 -12.50 26.68
N ASP A 219 15.78 -12.97 25.67
CA ASP A 219 17.11 -12.46 25.35
C ASP A 219 17.07 -11.01 24.87
N LYS A 220 16.03 -10.64 24.11
CA LYS A 220 15.85 -9.28 23.58
C LYS A 220 15.35 -8.30 24.64
N VAL A 221 14.56 -8.76 25.61
CA VAL A 221 14.18 -7.94 26.78
C VAL A 221 15.43 -7.56 27.57
N LEU A 222 16.29 -8.55 27.87
CA LEU A 222 17.51 -8.33 28.63
C LEU A 222 18.53 -7.44 27.92
N TYR A 223 18.60 -7.50 26.58
CA TYR A 223 19.49 -6.63 25.81
C TYR A 223 19.08 -5.15 25.84
N ARG A 224 17.78 -4.86 25.92
CA ARG A 224 17.26 -3.47 25.87
C ARG A 224 17.16 -2.78 27.22
N MET A 225 17.22 -3.53 28.32
CA MET A 225 17.10 -2.98 29.67
C MET A 225 18.45 -2.60 30.26
N SER A 226 18.48 -1.49 30.99
CA SER A 226 19.63 -1.14 31.83
C SER A 226 19.75 -2.10 33.03
N GLU A 227 20.96 -2.27 33.56
CA GLU A 227 21.19 -3.10 34.75
C GLU A 227 20.37 -2.63 35.97
N GLN A 228 20.09 -1.33 36.07
CA GLN A 228 19.25 -0.77 37.14
C GLN A 228 17.76 -1.11 36.96
N GLU A 229 17.25 -1.15 35.74
CA GLU A 229 15.89 -1.59 35.44
C GLU A 229 15.72 -3.09 35.66
N LYS A 230 16.74 -3.88 35.29
CA LYS A 230 16.76 -5.33 35.57
C LYS A 230 16.68 -5.62 37.06
N LEU A 231 17.49 -4.92 37.86
CA LEU A 231 17.47 -5.04 39.32
C LEU A 231 16.13 -4.60 39.94
N LYS A 232 15.48 -3.56 39.39
CA LYS A 232 14.16 -3.09 39.87
C LYS A 232 13.01 -4.01 39.49
N LEU A 233 13.01 -4.56 38.28
CA LEU A 233 11.90 -5.36 37.75
C LEU A 233 12.02 -6.84 38.10
N PHE A 234 13.24 -7.37 38.17
CA PHE A 234 13.50 -8.80 38.37
C PHE A 234 14.23 -9.10 39.69
N GLY A 235 14.98 -8.16 40.25
CA GLY A 235 15.81 -8.39 41.44
C GLY A 235 17.20 -8.92 41.10
N GLU A 236 17.88 -9.54 42.07
CA GLU A 236 19.24 -10.07 41.87
C GLU A 236 19.26 -11.23 40.86
N PRO A 237 20.17 -11.21 39.87
CA PRO A 237 20.26 -12.24 38.84
C PRO A 237 20.64 -13.61 39.44
N GLY A 238 19.93 -14.65 39.03
CA GLY A 238 20.15 -16.03 39.51
C GLY A 238 19.31 -16.44 40.73
N THR A 239 18.37 -15.59 41.18
CA THR A 239 17.40 -15.99 42.21
C THR A 239 16.13 -16.60 41.60
N PRO A 240 15.49 -17.59 42.25
CA PRO A 240 14.22 -18.17 41.75
C PRO A 240 13.08 -17.13 41.71
N LYS A 241 13.18 -16.05 42.50
CA LYS A 241 12.25 -14.91 42.44
C LYS A 241 12.45 -14.10 41.16
N ALA A 242 13.68 -13.89 40.71
CA ALA A 242 13.96 -13.17 39.46
C ALA A 242 13.46 -13.94 38.23
N GLU A 243 13.61 -15.26 38.22
CA GLU A 243 13.06 -16.11 37.15
C GLU A 243 11.53 -16.05 37.11
N THR A 244 10.88 -16.10 38.28
CA THR A 244 9.41 -15.99 38.37
C THR A 244 8.92 -14.61 37.93
N SER A 245 9.57 -13.53 38.37
CA SER A 245 9.25 -12.16 37.98
C SER A 245 9.46 -11.92 36.48
N MET A 246 10.53 -12.47 35.89
CA MET A 246 10.78 -12.43 34.45
C MET A 246 9.68 -13.15 33.68
N SER A 247 9.30 -14.35 34.10
CA SER A 247 8.21 -15.10 33.48
C SER A 247 6.88 -14.33 33.55
N ASN A 248 6.57 -13.70 34.69
CA ASN A 248 5.35 -12.89 34.84
C ASN A 248 5.38 -11.63 33.98
N TYR A 249 6.54 -10.97 33.86
CA TYR A 249 6.71 -9.83 32.97
C TYR A 249 6.48 -10.21 31.51
N LEU A 250 7.12 -11.29 31.03
CA LEU A 250 6.93 -11.80 29.67
C LEU A 250 5.48 -12.22 29.42
N ASP A 251 4.83 -12.86 30.37
CA ASP A 251 3.39 -13.20 30.29
C ASP A 251 2.50 -11.95 30.16
N ASN A 252 2.78 -10.89 30.93
CA ASN A 252 2.07 -9.62 30.82
C ASN A 252 2.31 -8.95 29.46
N CYS A 253 3.56 -8.94 28.97
CA CYS A 253 3.89 -8.42 27.63
C CYS A 253 3.14 -9.19 26.53
N ARG A 254 3.10 -10.53 26.61
CA ARG A 254 2.33 -11.37 25.68
C ARG A 254 0.84 -11.06 25.73
N LYS A 255 0.23 -11.02 26.92
CA LYS A 255 -1.19 -10.69 27.10
C LYS A 255 -1.54 -9.31 26.52
N ARG A 256 -0.69 -8.32 26.78
CA ARG A 256 -0.86 -6.96 26.23
C ARG A 256 -0.74 -6.96 24.70
N LEU A 257 0.25 -7.64 24.14
CA LEU A 257 0.43 -7.75 22.70
C LEU A 257 -0.78 -8.41 22.02
N VAL A 258 -1.28 -9.50 22.61
CA VAL A 258 -2.49 -10.20 22.13
C VAL A 258 -3.71 -9.27 22.17
N LEU A 259 -3.90 -8.52 23.25
CA LEU A 259 -5.01 -7.58 23.37
C LEU A 259 -4.96 -6.50 22.28
N ILE A 260 -3.78 -5.89 22.07
CA ILE A 260 -3.58 -4.89 21.02
C ILE A 260 -3.86 -5.50 19.64
N CYS A 261 -3.29 -6.67 19.33
CA CYS A 261 -3.54 -7.36 18.06
C CYS A 261 -5.04 -7.62 17.84
N LYS A 262 -5.77 -8.05 18.88
CA LYS A 262 -7.24 -8.24 18.80
C LYS A 262 -7.96 -6.93 18.49
N THR A 263 -7.57 -5.81 19.07
CA THR A 263 -8.15 -4.49 18.76
C THR A 263 -7.91 -4.12 17.29
N PHE A 264 -6.70 -4.32 16.77
CA PHE A 264 -6.39 -4.10 15.35
C PHE A 264 -7.26 -4.98 14.44
N LEU A 265 -7.33 -6.28 14.72
CA LEU A 265 -8.13 -7.24 13.95
C LEU A 265 -9.63 -6.93 14.00
N HIS A 266 -10.12 -6.55 15.18
CA HIS A 266 -11.49 -6.14 15.38
C HIS A 266 -11.84 -4.92 14.51
N ASN A 267 -11.00 -3.89 14.52
CA ASN A 267 -11.22 -2.68 13.73
C ASN A 267 -11.13 -2.93 12.21
N LEU A 268 -10.20 -3.78 11.76
CA LEU A 268 -10.13 -4.24 10.37
C LEU A 268 -11.44 -4.91 9.93
N LYS A 269 -11.97 -5.81 10.77
CA LYS A 269 -13.23 -6.54 10.52
C LYS A 269 -14.43 -5.61 10.54
N GLN A 270 -14.53 -4.71 11.52
CA GLN A 270 -15.64 -3.75 11.63
C GLN A 270 -15.72 -2.79 10.44
N ARG A 271 -14.59 -2.46 9.81
CA ARG A 271 -14.53 -1.54 8.66
C ARG A 271 -14.59 -2.22 7.29
N MET A 272 -14.89 -3.53 7.23
CA MET A 272 -14.96 -4.26 5.96
C MET A 272 -15.99 -3.71 4.96
N TYR A 273 -16.99 -2.95 5.41
CA TYR A 273 -17.97 -2.31 4.53
C TYR A 273 -17.36 -1.30 3.54
N CYS A 274 -16.19 -0.71 3.86
CA CYS A 274 -15.46 0.20 2.98
C CYS A 274 -14.19 -0.42 2.39
N PHE A 275 -14.05 -1.76 2.46
CA PHE A 275 -12.91 -2.44 1.86
C PHE A 275 -12.85 -2.19 0.34
N PRO A 276 -11.67 -1.89 -0.24
CA PRO A 276 -11.57 -1.46 -1.64
C PRO A 276 -12.05 -2.53 -2.62
N GLY A 277 -13.04 -2.19 -3.46
CA GLY A 277 -13.62 -3.10 -4.44
C GLY A 277 -12.61 -3.69 -5.42
N ASN A 278 -11.64 -2.88 -5.88
CA ASN A 278 -10.58 -3.33 -6.80
C ASN A 278 -9.70 -4.41 -6.18
N ILE A 279 -9.30 -4.24 -4.91
CA ILE A 279 -8.48 -5.22 -4.18
C ILE A 279 -9.31 -6.49 -3.93
N LYS A 280 -10.57 -6.34 -3.49
CA LYS A 280 -11.48 -7.48 -3.29
C LYS A 280 -11.64 -8.31 -4.57
N TRP A 281 -11.84 -7.64 -5.69
CA TRP A 281 -11.97 -8.29 -6.99
C TRP A 281 -10.70 -9.03 -7.39
N LEU A 282 -9.52 -8.41 -7.22
CA LEU A 282 -8.23 -9.03 -7.54
C LEU A 282 -7.98 -10.28 -6.69
N MET A 283 -8.22 -10.19 -5.38
CA MET A 283 -8.08 -11.31 -4.45
C MET A 283 -9.07 -12.43 -4.76
N SER A 284 -10.31 -12.08 -5.14
CA SER A 284 -11.31 -13.06 -5.56
C SER A 284 -10.89 -13.76 -6.86
N HIS A 285 -10.30 -13.03 -7.80
CA HIS A 285 -9.76 -13.61 -9.03
C HIS A 285 -8.57 -14.54 -8.75
N LEU A 286 -7.64 -14.13 -7.88
CA LEU A 286 -6.51 -14.96 -7.46
C LEU A 286 -6.99 -16.23 -6.74
N TYR A 287 -7.94 -16.11 -5.80
CA TYR A 287 -8.54 -17.25 -5.11
C TYR A 287 -9.13 -18.26 -6.10
N ASN A 288 -9.99 -17.80 -7.01
CA ASN A 288 -10.65 -18.67 -7.97
C ASN A 288 -9.67 -19.31 -8.95
N SER A 289 -8.62 -18.59 -9.36
CA SER A 289 -7.59 -19.11 -10.25
C SER A 289 -6.75 -20.19 -9.57
N LEU A 290 -6.33 -19.98 -8.31
CA LEU A 290 -5.61 -20.98 -7.52
C LEU A 290 -6.47 -22.21 -7.25
N LYS A 291 -7.76 -22.02 -6.94
CA LYS A 291 -8.70 -23.12 -6.69
C LYS A 291 -8.95 -23.96 -7.95
N SER A 292 -9.18 -23.31 -9.09
CA SER A 292 -9.56 -24.00 -10.33
C SER A 292 -8.38 -24.61 -11.08
N LEU A 293 -7.22 -23.95 -11.10
CA LEU A 293 -6.09 -24.34 -11.95
C LEU A 293 -4.99 -25.07 -11.20
N ARG A 294 -4.88 -24.87 -9.87
CA ARG A 294 -3.90 -25.57 -9.02
C ARG A 294 -4.55 -26.54 -8.04
N CYS A 295 -5.89 -26.65 -8.02
CA CYS A 295 -6.65 -27.53 -7.13
C CYS A 295 -6.22 -27.46 -5.67
N LEU A 296 -5.79 -26.27 -5.21
CA LEU A 296 -5.36 -26.07 -3.83
C LEU A 296 -6.56 -26.11 -2.89
N GLU A 297 -6.30 -26.56 -1.66
CA GLU A 297 -7.32 -26.61 -0.62
C GLU A 297 -7.82 -25.20 -0.26
N PRO A 298 -9.14 -24.99 -0.11
CA PRO A 298 -9.69 -23.66 0.14
C PRO A 298 -9.07 -22.93 1.33
N ASN A 299 -8.79 -23.63 2.42
CA ASN A 299 -8.20 -23.04 3.63
C ASN A 299 -6.74 -22.63 3.41
N GLN A 300 -5.99 -23.42 2.64
CA GLN A 300 -4.62 -23.09 2.26
C GLN A 300 -4.58 -21.80 1.43
N ILE A 301 -5.48 -21.67 0.44
CA ILE A 301 -5.56 -20.46 -0.38
C ILE A 301 -5.94 -19.25 0.49
N LYS A 302 -6.93 -19.38 1.39
CA LYS A 302 -7.34 -18.29 2.29
C LYS A 302 -6.17 -17.77 3.12
N SER A 303 -5.43 -18.64 3.80
CA SER A 303 -4.25 -18.24 4.57
C SER A 303 -3.19 -17.54 3.72
N MET A 304 -2.92 -18.06 2.51
CA MET A 304 -1.97 -17.41 1.59
C MET A 304 -2.41 -15.99 1.22
N LEU A 305 -3.69 -15.79 0.92
CA LEU A 305 -4.23 -14.47 0.60
C LEU A 305 -4.26 -13.52 1.81
N ILE A 306 -4.53 -14.05 3.00
CA ILE A 306 -4.47 -13.26 4.23
C ILE A 306 -3.03 -12.83 4.50
N ASP A 307 -2.04 -13.73 4.42
CA ASP A 307 -0.63 -13.34 4.55
C ASP A 307 -0.24 -12.32 3.48
N PHE A 308 -0.69 -12.50 2.23
CA PHE A 308 -0.45 -11.53 1.16
C PHE A 308 -0.91 -10.12 1.53
N LEU A 309 -2.18 -9.99 1.94
CA LEU A 309 -2.78 -8.70 2.27
C LEU A 309 -2.16 -8.11 3.53
N LEU A 310 -1.84 -8.94 4.53
CA LEU A 310 -1.12 -8.47 5.70
C LEU A 310 0.28 -7.96 5.31
N ASN A 311 1.04 -8.73 4.54
CA ASN A 311 2.42 -8.41 4.16
C ASN A 311 2.52 -7.15 3.27
N PHE A 312 1.68 -7.03 2.24
CA PHE A 312 1.83 -5.99 1.21
C PHE A 312 0.85 -4.83 1.32
N TYR A 313 -0.13 -4.89 2.24
CA TYR A 313 -1.14 -3.85 2.36
C TYR A 313 -1.35 -3.36 3.79
N VAL A 314 -1.65 -4.24 4.75
CA VAL A 314 -2.03 -3.83 6.11
C VAL A 314 -0.82 -3.58 7.01
N CYS A 315 0.10 -4.53 7.13
CA CYS A 315 1.24 -4.42 8.04
C CYS A 315 2.21 -3.28 7.68
N PRO A 316 2.52 -2.99 6.40
CA PRO A 316 3.29 -1.80 6.06
C PRO A 316 2.68 -0.50 6.62
N ALA A 317 1.34 -0.43 6.63
CA ALA A 317 0.58 0.69 7.15
C ALA A 317 0.50 0.71 8.68
N ILE A 318 0.60 -0.44 9.36
CA ILE A 318 0.75 -0.50 10.82
C ILE A 318 2.14 -0.04 11.24
N VAL A 319 3.20 -0.45 10.53
CA VAL A 319 4.59 -0.14 10.91
C VAL A 319 4.96 1.31 10.64
N ASN A 320 4.49 1.89 9.52
CA ASN A 320 4.76 3.27 9.14
C ASN A 320 3.46 4.04 8.85
N PRO A 321 2.61 4.24 9.86
CA PRO A 321 1.28 4.79 9.67
C PRO A 321 1.26 6.25 9.17
N GLU A 322 2.35 6.99 9.38
CA GLU A 322 2.58 8.33 8.83
C GLU A 322 2.54 8.34 7.29
N ARG A 323 3.02 7.28 6.63
CA ARG A 323 3.09 7.22 5.16
C ARG A 323 1.73 7.04 4.49
N TYR A 324 0.81 6.43 5.23
CA TYR A 324 -0.53 6.15 4.75
C TYR A 324 -1.54 7.21 5.23
N GLY A 325 -1.07 8.27 5.91
CA GLY A 325 -1.92 9.33 6.46
C GLY A 325 -2.90 8.84 7.53
N ILE A 326 -2.53 7.76 8.23
CA ILE A 326 -3.33 7.16 9.31
C ILE A 326 -3.20 8.01 10.57
N VAL A 327 -1.97 8.42 10.88
CA VAL A 327 -1.65 9.38 11.92
C VAL A 327 -1.49 10.74 11.24
N GLY A 328 -2.04 11.80 11.83
CA GLY A 328 -1.84 13.17 11.36
C GLY A 328 -0.41 13.64 11.71
N ASP A 329 -0.28 14.84 12.25
CA ASP A 329 1.02 15.45 12.58
C ASP A 329 1.68 14.91 13.87
N ALA A 330 1.25 13.76 14.38
CA ALA A 330 1.81 13.23 15.63
C ALA A 330 3.18 12.59 15.38
N SER A 331 4.17 12.97 16.18
CA SER A 331 5.49 12.34 16.17
C SER A 331 5.41 10.92 16.72
N ILE A 332 5.99 9.96 16.00
CA ILE A 332 6.02 8.55 16.41
C ILE A 332 7.36 8.28 17.10
N SER A 333 7.31 7.88 18.37
CA SER A 333 8.49 7.48 19.14
C SER A 333 9.07 6.14 18.64
N ASP A 334 10.34 5.89 18.96
CA ASP A 334 10.99 4.62 18.64
C ASP A 334 10.31 3.43 19.34
N ILE A 335 9.80 3.65 20.55
CA ILE A 335 9.04 2.63 21.31
C ILE A 335 7.74 2.29 20.59
N ALA A 336 6.98 3.30 20.16
CA ALA A 336 5.75 3.07 19.41
C ALA A 336 6.02 2.34 18.09
N ARG A 337 7.05 2.74 17.33
CA ARG A 337 7.43 2.08 16.07
C ARG A 337 7.84 0.62 16.29
N PHE A 338 8.57 0.35 17.37
CA PHE A 338 8.90 -1.02 17.77
C PHE A 338 7.63 -1.82 18.12
N ASN A 339 6.75 -1.28 18.95
CA ASN A 339 5.51 -1.94 19.37
C ASN A 339 4.61 -2.25 18.16
N MET A 340 4.45 -1.31 17.23
CA MET A 340 3.72 -1.53 15.97
C MET A 340 4.37 -2.62 15.10
N SER A 341 5.70 -2.68 15.07
CA SER A 341 6.43 -3.76 14.38
C SER A 341 6.17 -5.12 15.01
N GLN A 342 6.01 -5.21 16.34
CA GLN A 342 5.64 -6.46 17.00
C GLN A 342 4.20 -6.86 16.70
N VAL A 343 3.25 -5.91 16.69
CA VAL A 343 1.86 -6.15 16.28
C VAL A 343 1.81 -6.71 14.84
N ALA A 344 2.53 -6.08 13.91
CA ALA A 344 2.59 -6.54 12.53
C ALA A 344 3.15 -7.97 12.39
N LYS A 345 4.22 -8.29 13.13
CA LYS A 345 4.79 -9.66 13.15
C LYS A 345 3.80 -10.69 13.67
N VAL A 346 3.12 -10.40 14.78
CA VAL A 346 2.13 -11.32 15.37
C VAL A 346 0.92 -11.48 14.46
N MET A 347 0.41 -10.41 13.85
CA MET A 347 -0.69 -10.52 12.89
C MET A 347 -0.35 -11.41 11.70
N ARG A 348 0.85 -11.27 11.14
CA ARG A 348 1.32 -12.15 10.06
C ARG A 348 1.45 -13.60 10.54
N PHE A 349 2.01 -13.82 11.72
CA PHE A 349 2.12 -15.14 12.33
C PHE A 349 0.77 -15.86 12.43
N LEU A 350 -0.31 -15.14 12.80
CA LEU A 350 -1.65 -15.73 12.90
C LEU A 350 -2.16 -16.27 11.55
N SER A 351 -1.80 -15.65 10.43
CA SER A 351 -2.23 -16.11 9.10
C SER A 351 -1.67 -17.50 8.71
N PHE A 352 -0.51 -17.87 9.25
CA PHE A 352 0.14 -19.17 9.01
C PHE A 352 -0.41 -20.29 9.89
N ALA A 353 -0.87 -19.95 11.10
CA ALA A 353 -1.33 -20.94 12.05
C ALA A 353 -2.62 -21.64 11.61
N ASP A 354 -3.50 -20.93 10.89
CA ASP A 354 -4.72 -21.49 10.28
C ASP A 354 -4.43 -22.53 9.16
N CYS A 355 -3.18 -22.62 8.69
CA CYS A 355 -2.74 -23.59 7.67
C CYS A 355 -2.22 -24.92 8.24
N GLY A 356 -2.22 -25.11 9.57
CA GLY A 356 -1.64 -26.30 10.19
C GLY A 356 -0.11 -26.43 10.05
N LYS A 357 0.54 -25.45 9.40
CA LYS A 357 2.00 -25.34 9.37
C LYS A 357 2.45 -24.70 10.67
N LYS A 358 3.13 -25.45 11.54
CA LYS A 358 3.78 -24.87 12.72
C LYS A 358 4.79 -23.81 12.25
N PRO A 359 4.64 -22.55 12.67
CA PRO A 359 5.53 -21.48 12.25
C PRO A 359 6.96 -21.71 12.77
N PRO A 360 7.98 -21.12 12.11
CA PRO A 360 9.40 -21.30 12.45
C PRO A 360 9.84 -20.59 13.75
N LEU A 361 8.95 -19.90 14.45
CA LEU A 361 9.23 -19.34 15.78
C LEU A 361 8.83 -20.32 16.87
N HIS A 362 9.83 -20.80 17.61
CA HIS A 362 9.65 -21.25 18.98
C HIS A 362 9.01 -20.10 19.76
N ASP A 363 7.70 -20.11 20.05
CA ASP A 363 7.15 -19.55 21.29
C ASP A 363 5.61 -19.66 21.41
N ASN A 364 5.18 -19.99 22.63
CA ASN A 364 3.82 -20.26 23.11
C ASN A 364 2.79 -19.10 22.97
N ILE A 365 3.01 -18.08 22.15
CA ILE A 365 2.07 -16.96 21.96
C ILE A 365 0.76 -17.42 21.32
N TYR A 366 0.81 -18.41 20.43
CA TYR A 366 -0.37 -18.94 19.76
C TYR A 366 -1.42 -19.48 20.75
N ASN A 367 -0.99 -20.13 21.84
CA ASN A 367 -1.89 -20.64 22.86
C ASN A 367 -2.73 -19.53 23.53
N TYR A 368 -2.23 -18.29 23.59
CA TYR A 368 -2.99 -17.13 24.10
C TYR A 368 -4.04 -16.63 23.09
N PHE A 369 -3.88 -16.96 21.81
CA PHE A 369 -4.89 -16.72 20.78
C PHE A 369 -5.90 -17.87 20.68
N GLU A 370 -5.48 -19.14 20.76
CA GLU A 370 -6.40 -20.30 20.78
C GLU A 370 -7.38 -20.26 21.95
N LEU A 371 -6.96 -19.75 23.12
CA LEU A 371 -7.86 -19.59 24.26
C LEU A 371 -9.01 -18.59 24.01
N VAL A 372 -8.97 -17.79 22.92
CA VAL A 372 -9.88 -16.63 22.74
C VAL A 372 -10.31 -16.33 21.28
N CYS A 373 -9.74 -16.92 20.21
CA CYS A 373 -10.06 -16.52 18.82
C CYS A 373 -10.17 -17.69 17.83
N THR A 374 -11.38 -18.23 17.68
CA THR A 374 -11.93 -18.62 16.37
C THR A 374 -12.43 -17.36 15.65
N THR A 375 -12.22 -17.22 14.34
CA THR A 375 -12.92 -16.32 13.38
C THR A 375 -12.13 -15.17 12.72
N MET A 376 -11.29 -15.52 11.73
CA MET A 376 -10.96 -14.65 10.57
C MET A 376 -11.57 -15.17 9.25
N GLU A 377 -12.74 -15.81 9.30
CA GLU A 377 -13.32 -16.52 8.15
C GLU A 377 -14.30 -15.70 7.27
N THR A 378 -14.37 -14.38 7.38
CA THR A 378 -15.31 -13.57 6.59
C THR A 378 -14.64 -12.50 5.76
#